data_AF-A0A957HEW9-F1
#
_entry.id   AF-A0A957HEW9-F1
#
_cell.length_a   1.000
_cell.length_b   1.000
_cell.length_c   1.000
_cell.angle_alpha   90.00
_cell.angle_beta   90.00
_cell.angle_gamma   90.00
#
_symmetry.space_group_name_H-M   'P 1'
#
loop_
_entity.id
_entity.type
_entity.pdbx_description
1 polymer ?
#
loop_
_entity_poly.entity_id
_entity_poly.type
_entity_poly.pdbx_seq_one_letter_code
_entity_poly.pdbx_strand_id
1 'polypeptide(L)'
;MPGQPQARIRGIPNIPSITEVNVRSSAGTNQGMLFKIPVGMSGLTILEVRPDIEQKQMDNKVYQWFHLRFHGGADGWVRDDLIEITGDCQDFGYPDLGDYTFAFALTRSPSSDKKATSTMSAVRDEPNSETGSSGSMLLSALVDTERVRKASFAITSAFEGTGYASYNNYDAGIISYGFLQFTLASGSLGRVLENYVARTDSDLSKAVENYLPRVQQKDSLLRNDSGFRTALVNAAADEAMQAVQEEIGTSGYWQAVVDGYIMHRGLRLPLTWALLFDMGVNFGVNHGFVRLAEKQLGVLPRSKPGENGITEEQLMTRVAQLRKQSHDRQAERDNLPGLRRRGNFWMALVNTADWHLQGDEFGAVHPNGRRIMVRTA
;
A
#
# COMPACT_ATOMS: atom_id res chain seq x y z
N MET A 1 -22.83 -12.65 10.07
CA MET A 1 -21.76 -12.46 11.06
C MET A 1 -21.47 -10.97 11.12
N PRO A 2 -21.24 -10.39 12.31
CA PRO A 2 -20.86 -8.98 12.41
C PRO A 2 -19.60 -8.72 11.58
N GLY A 3 -19.55 -7.59 10.88
CA GLY A 3 -18.35 -7.19 10.12
C GLY A 3 -17.22 -6.82 11.07
N GLN A 4 -15.96 -7.04 10.68
CA GLN A 4 -14.84 -6.54 11.48
C GLN A 4 -14.87 -5.01 11.56
N PRO A 5 -14.51 -4.41 12.71
CA PRO A 5 -14.47 -2.96 12.88
C PRO A 5 -13.43 -2.32 11.95
N GLN A 6 -13.89 -1.39 11.12
CA GLN A 6 -13.07 -0.70 10.12
C GLN A 6 -13.29 0.81 10.14
N ALA A 7 -12.29 1.55 9.66
CA ALA A 7 -12.35 2.99 9.47
C ALA A 7 -12.07 3.42 8.02
N ARG A 8 -12.59 4.60 7.66
CA ARG A 8 -12.34 5.31 6.41
C ARG A 8 -11.96 6.76 6.71
N ILE A 9 -10.92 7.27 6.05
CA ILE A 9 -10.51 8.67 6.12
C ILE A 9 -11.52 9.52 5.35
N ARG A 10 -12.23 10.39 6.06
CA ARG A 10 -13.26 11.28 5.51
C ARG A 10 -12.71 12.68 5.22
N GLY A 11 -11.76 13.16 6.03
CA GLY A 11 -11.35 14.57 6.02
C GLY A 11 -12.45 15.49 6.57
N ILE A 12 -12.43 16.76 6.16
CA ILE A 12 -13.41 17.76 6.57
C ILE A 12 -14.28 18.13 5.35
N PRO A 13 -15.53 17.63 5.24
CA PRO A 13 -16.33 17.81 4.02
C PRO A 13 -16.62 19.27 3.65
N ASN A 14 -16.71 20.13 4.65
CA ASN A 14 -16.94 21.57 4.44
C ASN A 14 -15.67 22.31 3.99
N ILE A 15 -14.51 21.62 3.95
CA ILE A 15 -13.23 22.17 3.52
C ILE A 15 -12.62 21.20 2.49
N PRO A 16 -13.17 21.13 1.27
CA PRO A 16 -12.76 20.15 0.25
C PRO A 16 -11.31 20.33 -0.23
N SER A 17 -10.65 21.44 0.11
CA SER A 17 -9.22 21.64 -0.14
C SER A 17 -8.33 20.75 0.73
N ILE A 18 -8.86 20.14 1.79
CA ILE A 18 -8.14 19.15 2.60
C ILE A 18 -8.23 17.80 1.90
N THR A 19 -7.16 17.43 1.20
CA THR A 19 -7.03 16.15 0.50
C THR A 19 -6.31 15.08 1.32
N GLU A 20 -5.72 15.45 2.45
CA GLU A 20 -4.93 14.58 3.33
C GLU A 20 -5.20 14.88 4.80
N VAL A 21 -5.09 13.86 5.65
CA VAL A 21 -5.24 13.93 7.10
C VAL A 21 -3.93 13.57 7.79
N ASN A 22 -3.59 14.28 8.86
CA ASN A 22 -2.40 13.97 9.67
C ASN A 22 -2.64 12.72 10.52
N VAL A 23 -1.68 11.79 10.48
CA VAL A 23 -1.60 10.64 11.38
C VAL A 23 -0.53 10.94 12.43
N ARG A 24 -0.85 10.69 13.71
CA ARG A 24 -0.01 11.12 14.84
C ARG A 24 0.46 9.96 15.70
N SER A 25 1.52 10.21 16.46
CA SER A 25 2.14 9.22 17.35
C SER A 25 1.32 8.91 18.62
N SER A 26 0.37 9.77 18.98
CA SER A 26 -0.49 9.59 20.17
C SER A 26 -1.83 10.34 20.00
N ALA A 27 -2.76 10.13 20.93
CA ALA A 27 -4.14 10.63 20.94
C ALA A 27 -4.24 12.13 21.28
N GLY A 28 -3.60 12.99 20.49
CA GLY A 28 -3.61 14.43 20.71
C GLY A 28 -3.07 15.23 19.53
N THR A 29 -3.48 16.49 19.42
CA THR A 29 -3.08 17.37 18.31
C THR A 29 -1.68 17.94 18.44
N ASN A 30 -1.09 17.94 19.64
CA ASN A 30 0.29 18.39 19.86
C ASN A 30 1.30 17.24 19.71
N GLN A 31 0.82 16.05 19.38
CA GLN A 31 1.64 14.85 19.22
C GLN A 31 2.36 14.83 17.88
N GLY A 32 3.53 14.17 17.84
CA GLY A 32 4.36 14.08 16.65
C GLY A 32 3.59 13.58 15.44
N MET A 33 3.67 14.31 14.32
CA MET A 33 3.10 13.87 13.05
C MET A 33 3.97 12.74 12.50
N LEU A 34 3.38 11.55 12.30
CA LEU A 34 4.08 10.41 11.72
C LEU A 34 4.12 10.51 10.19
N PHE A 35 2.95 10.71 9.59
CA PHE A 35 2.75 10.85 8.14
C PHE A 35 1.37 11.47 7.84
N LYS A 36 1.08 11.70 6.56
CA LYS A 36 -0.22 12.14 6.07
C LYS A 36 -0.89 11.02 5.26
N ILE A 37 -2.21 10.96 5.32
CA ILE A 37 -3.00 9.92 4.65
C ILE A 37 -4.07 10.55 3.76
N PRO A 38 -4.28 10.08 2.52
CA PRO A 38 -5.24 10.68 1.62
C PRO A 38 -6.69 10.46 2.09
N VAL A 39 -7.52 11.47 1.90
CA VAL A 39 -8.98 11.36 2.07
C VAL A 39 -9.54 10.30 1.12
N GLY A 40 -10.44 9.47 1.65
CA GLY A 40 -11.07 8.35 0.94
C GLY A 40 -10.41 6.99 1.17
N MET A 41 -9.25 6.93 1.83
CA MET A 41 -8.65 5.64 2.22
C MET A 41 -9.58 4.89 3.18
N SER A 42 -9.92 3.64 2.88
CA SER A 42 -10.88 2.81 3.62
C SER A 42 -10.30 1.44 3.96
N GLY A 43 -10.99 0.66 4.80
CA GLY A 43 -10.54 -0.68 5.19
C GLY A 43 -9.45 -0.67 6.28
N LEU A 44 -9.35 0.43 7.03
CA LEU A 44 -8.36 0.59 8.09
C LEU A 44 -8.82 -0.16 9.34
N THR A 45 -7.99 -1.03 9.91
CA THR A 45 -8.36 -1.77 11.13
C THR A 45 -8.32 -0.84 12.33
N ILE A 46 -9.37 -0.83 13.14
CA ILE A 46 -9.38 -0.11 14.42
C ILE A 46 -8.67 -0.97 15.46
N LEU A 47 -7.59 -0.45 16.04
CA LEU A 47 -6.78 -1.14 17.06
C LEU A 47 -7.15 -0.69 18.47
N GLU A 48 -7.40 0.61 18.64
CA GLU A 48 -7.70 1.21 19.95
C GLU A 48 -8.46 2.52 19.76
N VAL A 49 -9.22 2.95 20.80
CA VAL A 49 -9.82 4.28 20.86
C VAL A 49 -9.52 4.92 22.22
N ARG A 50 -9.04 6.17 22.22
CA ARG A 50 -8.75 6.96 23.42
C ARG A 50 -9.38 8.35 23.36
N PRO A 51 -9.77 8.94 24.50
CA PRO A 51 -10.10 10.35 24.54
C PRO A 51 -8.86 11.20 24.20
N ASP A 52 -9.11 12.40 23.70
CA ASP A 52 -8.07 13.41 23.48
C ASP A 52 -7.31 13.73 24.78
N ILE A 53 -5.99 13.54 24.78
CA ILE A 53 -5.16 13.72 25.98
C ILE A 53 -5.07 15.19 26.41
N GLU A 54 -5.34 16.12 25.49
CA GLU A 54 -5.39 17.56 25.76
C GLU A 54 -6.80 18.00 26.17
N GLN A 55 -7.74 17.05 26.31
CA GLN A 55 -9.16 17.28 26.62
C GLN A 55 -9.82 18.28 25.66
N LYS A 56 -9.36 18.32 24.40
CA LYS A 56 -10.00 19.16 23.39
C LYS A 56 -11.40 18.66 23.12
N GLN A 57 -12.33 19.61 23.01
CA GLN A 57 -13.75 19.33 22.84
C GLN A 57 -14.38 20.24 21.79
N MET A 58 -15.45 19.74 21.19
CA MET A 58 -16.35 20.49 20.32
C MET A 58 -17.78 20.04 20.64
N ASP A 59 -18.72 20.97 20.72
CA ASP A 59 -20.12 20.69 21.06
C ASP A 59 -20.29 19.90 22.36
N ASN A 60 -19.52 20.26 23.41
CA ASN A 60 -19.46 19.57 24.71
C ASN A 60 -19.05 18.09 24.64
N LYS A 61 -18.47 17.65 23.53
CA LYS A 61 -17.93 16.31 23.34
C LYS A 61 -16.40 16.37 23.25
N VAL A 62 -15.72 15.61 24.11
CA VAL A 62 -14.27 15.39 24.00
C VAL A 62 -13.99 14.56 22.76
N TYR A 63 -13.07 15.05 21.91
CA TYR A 63 -12.65 14.32 20.72
C TYR A 63 -12.15 12.92 21.08
N GLN A 64 -12.45 11.95 20.22
CA GLN A 64 -11.91 10.61 20.33
C GLN A 64 -10.83 10.45 19.28
N TRP A 65 -9.78 9.71 19.62
CA TRP A 65 -8.71 9.34 18.71
C TRP A 65 -8.75 7.84 18.50
N PHE A 66 -8.66 7.45 17.24
CA PHE A 66 -8.65 6.06 16.80
C PHE A 66 -7.22 5.71 16.41
N HIS A 67 -6.66 4.70 17.06
CA HIS A 67 -5.43 4.07 16.64
C HIS A 67 -5.77 3.10 15.51
N LEU A 68 -5.28 3.41 14.31
CA LEU A 68 -5.63 2.68 13.09
C LEU A 68 -4.40 1.93 12.59
N ARG A 69 -4.61 0.69 12.11
CA ARG A 69 -3.66 0.01 11.24
C ARG A 69 -3.97 0.36 9.78
N PHE A 70 -3.00 0.96 9.12
CA PHE A 70 -3.04 1.31 7.71
C PHE A 70 -2.56 0.16 6.85
N HIS A 71 -2.85 0.27 5.56
CA HIS A 71 -2.32 -0.66 4.56
C HIS A 71 -0.79 -0.65 4.62
N GLY A 72 -0.20 -1.84 4.51
CA GLY A 72 1.24 -2.03 4.72
C GLY A 72 1.70 -1.91 6.16
N GLY A 73 0.80 -2.03 7.15
CA GLY A 73 1.16 -2.26 8.55
C GLY A 73 1.72 -1.05 9.29
N ALA A 74 1.71 0.15 8.70
CA ALA A 74 1.89 1.37 9.48
C ALA A 74 0.69 1.54 10.44
N ASP A 75 0.90 2.16 11.59
CA ASP A 75 -0.16 2.50 12.51
C ASP A 75 0.01 3.91 13.06
N GLY A 76 -1.07 4.46 13.61
CA GLY A 76 -1.05 5.79 14.21
C GLY A 76 -2.46 6.30 14.50
N TRP A 77 -2.51 7.46 15.14
CA TRP A 77 -3.74 8.03 15.69
C TRP A 77 -4.36 9.04 14.74
N VAL A 78 -5.66 8.89 14.50
CA VAL A 78 -6.49 9.83 13.73
C VAL A 78 -7.70 10.22 14.56
N ARG A 79 -8.05 11.51 14.55
CA ARG A 79 -9.17 12.06 15.32
C ARG A 79 -10.52 11.72 14.67
N ASP A 80 -11.54 11.51 15.49
CA ASP A 80 -12.87 11.01 15.11
C ASP A 80 -13.65 11.97 14.19
N ASP A 81 -13.33 13.26 14.19
CA ASP A 81 -13.89 14.25 13.27
C ASP A 81 -13.36 14.14 11.82
N LEU A 82 -12.33 13.32 11.59
CA LEU A 82 -11.68 13.14 10.28
C LEU A 82 -11.97 11.76 9.66
N ILE A 83 -12.76 10.91 10.31
CA ILE A 83 -13.00 9.53 9.89
C ILE A 83 -14.47 9.11 9.97
N GLU A 84 -14.79 8.02 9.28
CA GLU A 84 -16.02 7.24 9.45
C GLU A 84 -15.64 5.82 9.89
N ILE A 85 -16.53 5.15 10.61
CA ILE A 85 -16.35 3.77 11.09
C ILE A 85 -17.51 2.87 10.70
N THR A 86 -17.28 1.56 10.58
CA THR A 86 -18.26 0.52 10.24
C THR A 86 -17.90 -0.81 10.91
N GLY A 87 -18.83 -1.76 10.92
CA GLY A 87 -18.68 -3.09 11.54
C GLY A 87 -18.94 -3.09 13.05
N ASP A 88 -18.57 -4.20 13.70
CA ASP A 88 -18.79 -4.42 15.12
C ASP A 88 -17.77 -3.64 15.96
N CYS A 89 -18.17 -2.45 16.41
CA CYS A 89 -17.32 -1.54 17.18
C CYS A 89 -17.59 -1.58 18.70
N GLN A 90 -18.29 -2.61 19.19
CA GLN A 90 -18.73 -2.71 20.59
C GLN A 90 -17.57 -2.74 21.58
N ASP A 91 -16.49 -3.43 21.25
CA ASP A 91 -15.29 -3.49 22.10
C ASP A 91 -14.62 -2.12 22.28
N PHE A 92 -14.83 -1.21 21.33
CA PHE A 92 -14.34 0.18 21.38
C PHE A 92 -15.32 1.16 22.01
N GLY A 93 -16.51 0.70 22.41
CA GLY A 93 -17.55 1.52 23.03
C GLY A 93 -18.52 2.18 22.05
N TYR A 94 -18.64 1.65 20.83
CA TYR A 94 -19.57 2.13 19.80
C TYR A 94 -20.55 1.01 19.40
N PRO A 95 -21.72 1.32 18.82
CA PRO A 95 -22.63 0.28 18.33
C PRO A 95 -22.04 -0.53 17.17
N ASP A 96 -22.68 -1.66 16.84
CA ASP A 96 -22.48 -2.35 15.55
C ASP A 96 -23.08 -1.51 14.42
N LEU A 97 -22.31 -1.30 13.36
CA LEU A 97 -22.61 -0.38 12.27
C LEU A 97 -22.66 -1.12 10.94
N GLY A 98 -23.83 -1.10 10.28
CA GLY A 98 -23.99 -1.70 8.95
C GLY A 98 -23.33 -0.90 7.81
N ASP A 99 -23.17 0.42 8.00
CA ASP A 99 -22.60 1.35 7.03
C ASP A 99 -21.55 2.26 7.68
N TYR A 100 -20.68 2.83 6.84
CA TYR A 100 -19.73 3.87 7.27
C TYR A 100 -20.47 5.07 7.87
N THR A 101 -20.26 5.28 9.17
CA THR A 101 -20.92 6.32 9.96
C THR A 101 -19.88 7.30 10.50
N PHE A 102 -20.20 8.60 10.49
CA PHE A 102 -19.28 9.64 10.95
C PHE A 102 -18.96 9.48 12.44
N ALA A 103 -17.69 9.21 12.77
CA ALA A 103 -17.31 8.79 14.12
C ALA A 103 -17.56 9.89 15.17
N PHE A 104 -17.31 11.16 14.84
CA PHE A 104 -17.59 12.27 15.75
C PHE A 104 -19.08 12.46 16.07
N ALA A 105 -20.01 11.99 15.22
CA ALA A 105 -21.44 12.05 15.51
C ALA A 105 -21.90 10.97 16.52
N LEU A 106 -21.07 9.97 16.80
CA LEU A 106 -21.38 8.89 17.73
C LEU A 106 -20.94 9.24 19.16
N THR A 107 -21.72 8.81 20.15
CA THR A 107 -21.31 8.90 21.56
C THR A 107 -20.65 7.59 21.98
N ARG A 108 -19.39 7.67 22.39
CA ARG A 108 -18.67 6.51 22.92
C ARG A 108 -19.18 6.21 24.32
N SER A 109 -19.70 5.00 24.52
CA SER A 109 -19.93 4.47 25.85
C SER A 109 -18.60 3.85 26.30
N PRO A 110 -17.96 4.30 27.39
CA PRO A 110 -16.75 3.64 27.86
C PRO A 110 -17.08 2.16 28.04
N SER A 111 -16.39 1.29 27.29
CA SER A 111 -16.58 -0.14 27.46
C SER A 111 -16.24 -0.42 28.92
N SER A 112 -17.23 -0.91 29.67
CA SER A 112 -17.00 -1.31 31.06
C SER A 112 -15.84 -2.30 31.03
N ASP A 113 -14.68 -1.91 31.57
CA ASP A 113 -13.41 -2.63 31.49
C ASP A 113 -13.63 -4.14 31.66
N LYS A 114 -13.80 -4.86 30.54
CA LYS A 114 -13.85 -6.32 30.55
C LYS A 114 -12.40 -6.74 30.68
N LYS A 115 -11.98 -6.85 31.93
CA LYS A 115 -10.72 -7.44 32.36
C LYS A 115 -10.48 -8.72 31.54
N ALA A 116 -9.44 -8.70 30.72
CA ALA A 116 -9.09 -9.76 29.79
C ALA A 116 -8.82 -11.07 30.56
N THR A 117 -9.80 -11.97 30.59
CA THR A 117 -9.62 -13.37 31.02
C THR A 117 -9.69 -14.23 29.77
N SER A 118 -8.55 -14.39 29.10
CA SER A 118 -8.39 -15.35 28.01
C SER A 118 -8.09 -16.72 28.61
N THR A 119 -9.10 -17.59 28.67
CA THR A 119 -8.93 -19.02 29.01
C THR A 119 -8.77 -19.83 27.72
N MET A 120 -7.61 -20.48 27.57
CA MET A 120 -7.33 -21.46 26.53
C MET A 120 -8.13 -22.75 26.78
N SER A 121 -8.85 -23.24 25.77
CA SER A 121 -9.31 -24.63 25.62
C SER A 121 -10.07 -24.73 24.29
N ALA A 122 -10.11 -25.82 23.54
CA ALA A 122 -9.33 -27.03 23.45
C ALA A 122 -9.76 -27.66 22.12
N VAL A 123 -8.82 -28.34 21.48
CA VAL A 123 -8.98 -29.06 20.21
C VAL A 123 -10.09 -30.12 20.32
N ARG A 124 -10.94 -30.22 19.30
CA ARG A 124 -11.70 -31.42 18.97
C ARG A 124 -11.72 -31.64 17.46
N ASP A 125 -11.17 -32.80 17.08
CA ASP A 125 -11.34 -33.47 15.80
C ASP A 125 -12.76 -34.01 15.64
N GLU A 126 -13.29 -33.98 14.41
CA GLU A 126 -13.96 -35.11 13.73
C GLU A 126 -14.48 -34.72 12.32
N PRO A 127 -14.77 -35.69 11.43
CA PRO A 127 -14.39 -35.61 10.02
C PRO A 127 -15.55 -35.56 8.97
N ASN A 128 -15.13 -35.26 7.74
CA ASN A 128 -15.62 -35.72 6.42
C ASN A 128 -17.07 -35.42 5.96
N SER A 129 -17.23 -34.73 4.82
CA SER A 129 -17.71 -35.34 3.56
C SER A 129 -17.80 -34.32 2.41
N GLU A 130 -17.70 -34.87 1.20
CA GLU A 130 -17.52 -34.31 -0.13
C GLU A 130 -18.69 -33.47 -0.66
N THR A 131 -18.38 -32.50 -1.55
CA THR A 131 -18.87 -32.39 -2.94
C THR A 131 -18.82 -30.93 -3.42
N GLY A 132 -18.30 -30.68 -4.62
CA GLY A 132 -18.46 -29.37 -5.28
C GLY A 132 -17.33 -28.98 -6.22
N SER A 133 -17.30 -29.61 -7.40
CA SER A 133 -16.45 -29.26 -8.53
C SER A 133 -16.72 -27.83 -9.02
N SER A 134 -16.04 -26.85 -8.41
CA SER A 134 -15.86 -25.47 -8.91
C SER A 134 -14.47 -24.91 -8.61
N GLY A 135 -13.62 -25.68 -7.91
CA GLY A 135 -12.27 -25.27 -7.52
C GLY A 135 -11.22 -25.31 -8.65
N SER A 136 -11.50 -25.95 -9.79
CA SER A 136 -10.50 -26.13 -10.84
C SER A 136 -10.21 -24.87 -11.67
N MET A 137 -11.16 -23.93 -11.82
CA MET A 137 -10.88 -22.63 -12.46
C MET A 137 -10.15 -21.64 -11.55
N LEU A 138 -10.41 -21.67 -10.24
CA LEU A 138 -9.78 -20.77 -9.27
C LEU A 138 -8.31 -21.12 -9.03
N LEU A 139 -7.95 -22.41 -9.11
CA LEU A 139 -6.53 -22.82 -9.08
C LEU A 139 -5.75 -22.39 -10.32
N SER A 140 -6.38 -22.28 -11.49
CA SER A 140 -5.70 -21.80 -12.72
C SER A 140 -5.38 -20.29 -12.67
N ALA A 141 -6.23 -19.48 -12.04
CA ALA A 141 -5.99 -18.04 -11.89
C ALA A 141 -4.87 -17.71 -10.89
N LEU A 142 -4.67 -18.55 -9.87
CA LEU A 142 -3.60 -18.38 -8.89
C LEU A 142 -2.21 -18.68 -9.47
N VAL A 143 -2.10 -19.59 -10.44
CA VAL A 143 -0.82 -19.97 -11.05
C VAL A 143 -0.18 -18.82 -11.85
N ASP A 144 -0.97 -17.92 -12.44
CA ASP A 144 -0.42 -16.75 -13.14
C ASP A 144 -0.11 -15.57 -12.20
N THR A 145 -0.81 -15.45 -11.07
CA THR A 145 -0.69 -14.28 -10.18
C THR A 145 0.74 -14.09 -9.66
N GLU A 146 1.44 -15.18 -9.33
CA GLU A 146 2.82 -15.13 -8.86
C GLU A 146 3.81 -14.69 -9.95
N ARG A 147 3.63 -15.17 -11.19
CA ARG A 147 4.42 -14.71 -12.34
C ARG A 147 4.22 -13.21 -12.54
N VAL A 148 2.98 -12.76 -12.56
CA VAL A 148 2.63 -11.35 -12.75
C VAL A 148 3.20 -10.49 -11.63
N ARG A 149 3.13 -10.94 -10.37
CA ARG A 149 3.73 -10.24 -9.22
C ARG A 149 5.23 -10.05 -9.41
N LYS A 150 5.97 -11.12 -9.70
CA LYS A 150 7.42 -11.07 -9.95
C LYS A 150 7.78 -10.17 -11.13
N ALA A 151 7.05 -10.29 -12.24
CA ALA A 151 7.21 -9.42 -13.39
C ALA A 151 6.98 -7.95 -13.03
N SER A 152 5.93 -7.65 -12.26
CA SER A 152 5.59 -6.29 -11.80
C SER A 152 6.70 -5.69 -10.94
N PHE A 153 7.28 -6.49 -10.03
CA PHE A 153 8.39 -6.07 -9.18
C PHE A 153 9.64 -5.76 -10.02
N ALA A 154 9.99 -6.65 -10.95
CA ALA A 154 11.14 -6.48 -11.82
C ALA A 154 11.01 -5.28 -12.77
N ILE A 155 9.82 -5.06 -13.36
CA ILE A 155 9.52 -3.91 -14.21
C ILE A 155 9.63 -2.61 -13.42
N THR A 156 8.99 -2.54 -12.25
CA THR A 156 9.01 -1.35 -11.38
C THR A 156 10.44 -1.03 -10.95
N SER A 157 11.18 -2.04 -10.49
CA SER A 157 12.59 -1.92 -10.08
C SER A 157 13.49 -1.36 -11.19
N ALA A 158 13.23 -1.71 -12.46
CA ALA A 158 13.99 -1.18 -13.59
C ALA A 158 13.81 0.33 -13.80
N PHE A 159 12.69 0.91 -13.34
CA PHE A 159 12.47 2.36 -13.31
C PHE A 159 13.07 3.01 -12.07
N GLU A 160 12.93 2.38 -10.91
CA GLU A 160 13.34 2.98 -9.63
C GLU A 160 14.85 2.98 -9.42
N GLY A 161 15.57 1.97 -9.92
CA GLY A 161 16.95 1.76 -9.50
C GLY A 161 17.65 0.62 -10.18
N THR A 162 18.59 -0.04 -9.50
CA THR A 162 19.42 -1.15 -10.03
C THR A 162 19.07 -2.51 -9.41
N GLY A 163 17.97 -2.62 -8.66
CA GLY A 163 17.58 -3.83 -7.95
C GLY A 163 17.63 -3.69 -6.43
N TYR A 164 17.78 -4.81 -5.71
CA TYR A 164 17.78 -4.86 -4.25
C TYR A 164 18.89 -4.04 -3.57
N ALA A 165 19.98 -3.76 -4.28
CA ALA A 165 21.09 -2.94 -3.79
C ALA A 165 20.96 -1.46 -4.18
N SER A 166 19.85 -1.06 -4.82
CA SER A 166 19.67 0.32 -5.22
C SER A 166 19.67 1.23 -4.00
N TYR A 167 20.40 2.33 -4.08
CA TYR A 167 20.60 3.24 -2.98
C TYR A 167 20.63 4.68 -3.50
N ASN A 168 19.83 5.54 -2.89
CA ASN A 168 19.78 6.98 -3.12
C ASN A 168 19.82 7.71 -1.77
N ASN A 169 20.51 8.84 -1.71
CA ASN A 169 20.65 9.67 -0.51
C ASN A 169 20.48 11.18 -0.78
N TYR A 170 19.96 11.59 -1.94
CA TYR A 170 19.82 13.01 -2.31
C TYR A 170 18.37 13.53 -2.32
N ASP A 171 17.36 12.67 -2.16
CA ASP A 171 15.93 13.04 -2.25
C ASP A 171 15.31 13.40 -0.88
N ALA A 172 13.99 13.58 -0.81
CA ALA A 172 13.30 13.88 0.46
C ALA A 172 13.17 12.66 1.41
N GLY A 173 13.50 11.45 0.94
CA GLY A 173 13.42 10.19 1.69
C GLY A 173 14.51 10.03 2.76
N ILE A 174 15.44 10.98 2.87
CA ILE A 174 16.71 10.90 3.62
C ILE A 174 17.65 9.89 2.99
N ILE A 175 17.25 8.63 2.98
CA ILE A 175 17.85 7.48 2.29
C ILE A 175 16.71 6.70 1.67
N SER A 176 16.87 6.30 0.40
CA SER A 176 15.97 5.41 -0.31
C SER A 176 16.76 4.17 -0.72
N TYR A 177 16.29 2.98 -0.34
CA TYR A 177 17.03 1.72 -0.49
C TYR A 177 16.14 0.59 -1.03
N GLY A 178 16.72 -0.29 -1.83
CA GLY A 178 16.06 -1.49 -2.30
C GLY A 178 15.30 -1.34 -3.62
N PHE A 179 14.70 -2.44 -4.08
CA PHE A 179 14.09 -2.50 -5.41
C PHE A 179 12.83 -1.63 -5.55
N LEU A 180 12.20 -1.24 -4.44
CA LEU A 180 11.07 -0.29 -4.38
C LEU A 180 11.44 1.03 -3.69
N GLN A 181 12.72 1.31 -3.45
CA GLN A 181 13.18 2.56 -2.82
C GLN A 181 12.50 2.82 -1.45
N PHE A 182 12.57 1.86 -0.54
CA PHE A 182 12.11 2.01 0.85
C PHE A 182 12.86 3.14 1.53
N THR A 183 12.15 4.08 2.16
CA THR A 183 12.77 5.32 2.64
C THR A 183 12.90 5.38 4.15
N LEU A 184 13.97 6.01 4.63
CA LEU A 184 14.15 6.30 6.05
C LEU A 184 13.09 7.28 6.57
N ALA A 185 12.80 8.33 5.81
CA ALA A 185 11.84 9.36 6.20
C ALA A 185 10.43 8.80 6.43
N SER A 186 9.95 7.91 5.56
CA SER A 186 8.65 7.26 5.72
C SER A 186 8.64 6.16 6.79
N GLY A 187 9.81 5.68 7.21
CA GLY A 187 9.97 4.54 8.12
C GLY A 187 9.86 3.17 7.43
N SER A 188 9.59 3.11 6.12
CA SER A 188 9.52 1.82 5.42
C SER A 188 10.88 1.13 5.36
N LEU A 189 11.98 1.89 5.30
CA LEU A 189 13.32 1.31 5.43
C LEU A 189 13.53 0.66 6.79
N GLY A 190 13.10 1.31 7.89
CA GLY A 190 13.23 0.74 9.23
C GLY A 190 12.61 -0.64 9.34
N ARG A 191 11.38 -0.80 8.81
CA ARG A 191 10.69 -2.09 8.79
C ARG A 191 11.43 -3.17 7.99
N VAL A 192 12.05 -2.80 6.86
CA VAL A 192 12.89 -3.73 6.08
C VAL A 192 14.06 -4.22 6.93
N LEU A 193 14.76 -3.31 7.59
CA LEU A 193 15.96 -3.66 8.36
C LEU A 193 15.61 -4.45 9.62
N GLU A 194 14.54 -4.09 10.33
CA GLU A 194 14.05 -4.83 11.51
C GLU A 194 13.67 -6.26 11.15
N ASN A 195 12.88 -6.45 10.07
CA ASN A 195 12.49 -7.78 9.62
C ASN A 195 13.68 -8.60 9.10
N TYR A 196 14.69 -7.96 8.50
CA TYR A 196 15.91 -8.63 8.06
C TYR A 196 16.74 -9.13 9.25
N VAL A 197 17.01 -8.27 10.22
CA VAL A 197 17.75 -8.63 11.45
C VAL A 197 17.02 -9.69 12.26
N ALA A 198 15.69 -9.65 12.30
CA ALA A 198 14.90 -10.70 12.96
C ALA A 198 14.90 -12.05 12.23
N ARG A 199 15.25 -12.08 10.94
CA ARG A 199 15.14 -13.28 10.09
C ARG A 199 16.41 -14.12 10.02
N THR A 200 17.57 -13.50 10.21
CA THR A 200 18.87 -14.16 10.05
C THR A 200 19.88 -13.61 11.05
N ASP A 201 20.88 -14.40 11.40
CA ASP A 201 21.98 -14.03 12.30
C ASP A 201 23.33 -13.88 11.54
N SER A 202 23.26 -13.65 10.23
CA SER A 202 24.43 -13.49 9.35
C SER A 202 25.28 -12.27 9.75
N ASP A 203 26.57 -12.28 9.44
CA ASP A 203 27.44 -11.12 9.70
C ASP A 203 26.94 -9.84 9.00
N LEU A 204 26.29 -9.99 7.84
CA LEU A 204 25.63 -8.88 7.12
C LEU A 204 24.46 -8.30 7.90
N SER A 205 23.63 -9.15 8.53
CA SER A 205 22.53 -8.70 9.38
C SER A 205 23.01 -8.00 10.66
N LYS A 206 24.06 -8.52 11.31
CA LYS A 206 24.70 -7.88 12.47
C LYS A 206 25.28 -6.52 12.12
N ALA A 207 25.86 -6.38 10.92
CA ALA A 207 26.35 -5.11 10.43
C ALA A 207 25.21 -4.07 10.27
N VAL A 208 24.03 -4.50 9.82
CA VAL A 208 22.82 -3.65 9.72
C VAL A 208 22.24 -3.34 11.10
N GLU A 209 22.20 -4.32 12.01
CA GLU A 209 21.65 -4.20 13.37
C GLU A 209 22.27 -3.04 14.16
N ASN A 210 23.58 -2.84 14.02
CA ASN A 210 24.32 -1.73 14.64
C ASN A 210 23.74 -0.33 14.32
N TYR A 211 23.01 -0.19 13.22
CA TYR A 211 22.39 1.07 12.80
C TYR A 211 20.90 1.18 13.14
N LEU A 212 20.24 0.10 13.59
CA LEU A 212 18.79 0.10 13.87
C LEU A 212 18.35 1.21 14.83
N PRO A 213 19.05 1.50 15.95
CA PRO A 213 18.64 2.58 16.85
C PRO A 213 18.57 3.95 16.14
N ARG A 214 19.51 4.24 15.24
CA ARG A 214 19.54 5.49 14.46
C ARG A 214 18.49 5.50 13.37
N VAL A 215 18.22 4.34 12.76
CA VAL A 215 17.17 4.16 11.75
C VAL A 215 15.78 4.41 12.36
N GLN A 216 15.51 3.89 13.55
CA GLN A 216 14.26 4.11 14.28
C GLN A 216 14.04 5.58 14.64
N GLN A 217 15.12 6.30 14.94
CA GLN A 217 15.09 7.75 15.18
C GLN A 217 15.02 8.57 13.89
N LYS A 218 15.01 7.93 12.72
CA LYS A 218 15.08 8.58 11.39
C LYS A 218 16.26 9.57 11.29
N ASP A 219 17.40 9.20 11.86
CA ASP A 219 18.57 10.07 11.95
C ASP A 219 19.04 10.53 10.56
N SER A 220 18.89 11.83 10.28
CA SER A 220 19.27 12.43 9.00
C SER A 220 20.77 12.36 8.69
N LEU A 221 21.62 12.17 9.70
CA LEU A 221 23.07 12.03 9.51
C LEU A 221 23.46 10.70 8.85
N LEU A 222 22.59 9.68 8.91
CA LEU A 222 22.81 8.41 8.19
C LEU A 222 22.96 8.63 6.69
N ARG A 223 22.38 9.71 6.13
CA ARG A 223 22.49 10.08 4.72
C ARG A 223 23.93 10.07 4.19
N ASN A 224 24.86 10.52 5.02
CA ASN A 224 26.27 10.70 4.69
C ASN A 224 27.17 9.64 5.35
N ASP A 225 26.57 8.65 6.02
CA ASP A 225 27.30 7.59 6.69
C ASP A 225 27.71 6.51 5.68
N SER A 226 28.99 6.49 5.31
CA SER A 226 29.53 5.51 4.36
C SER A 226 29.48 4.08 4.90
N GLY A 227 29.55 3.90 6.22
CA GLY A 227 29.46 2.60 6.87
C GLY A 227 28.05 2.04 6.72
N PHE A 228 27.03 2.85 6.99
CA PHE A 228 25.63 2.45 6.81
C PHE A 228 25.31 2.12 5.35
N ARG A 229 25.74 2.97 4.41
CA ARG A 229 25.58 2.69 2.98
C ARG A 229 26.20 1.36 2.59
N THR A 230 27.42 1.09 3.05
CA THR A 230 28.13 -0.16 2.75
C THR A 230 27.39 -1.37 3.33
N ALA A 231 26.89 -1.27 4.58
CA ALA A 231 26.11 -2.33 5.20
C ALA A 231 24.85 -2.67 4.38
N LEU A 232 24.11 -1.64 3.93
CA LEU A 232 22.90 -1.84 3.12
C LEU A 232 23.19 -2.46 1.75
N VAL A 233 24.22 -1.97 1.05
CA VAL A 233 24.60 -2.49 -0.27
C VAL A 233 25.07 -3.95 -0.16
N ASN A 234 25.85 -4.29 0.87
CA ASN A 234 26.29 -5.67 1.07
C ASN A 234 25.13 -6.59 1.47
N ALA A 235 24.26 -6.13 2.37
CA ALA A 235 23.09 -6.90 2.79
C ALA A 235 22.14 -7.22 1.61
N ALA A 236 22.12 -6.41 0.55
CA ALA A 236 21.29 -6.68 -0.62
C ALA A 236 21.66 -7.97 -1.39
N ALA A 237 22.87 -8.49 -1.19
CA ALA A 237 23.29 -9.79 -1.73
C ALA A 237 22.78 -10.98 -0.89
N ASP A 238 22.32 -10.75 0.34
CA ASP A 238 21.76 -11.78 1.22
C ASP A 238 20.34 -12.15 0.75
N GLU A 239 20.09 -13.45 0.53
CA GLU A 239 18.78 -13.96 0.14
C GLU A 239 17.69 -13.60 1.16
N ALA A 240 18.03 -13.57 2.46
CA ALA A 240 17.09 -13.17 3.50
C ALA A 240 16.67 -11.70 3.37
N MET A 241 17.59 -10.80 2.98
CA MET A 241 17.27 -9.40 2.72
C MET A 241 16.35 -9.27 1.49
N GLN A 242 16.65 -9.99 0.41
CA GLN A 242 15.83 -9.98 -0.80
C GLN A 242 14.41 -10.47 -0.50
N ALA A 243 14.28 -11.57 0.25
CA ALA A 243 12.98 -12.10 0.68
C ALA A 243 12.20 -11.10 1.55
N VAL A 244 12.86 -10.40 2.48
CA VAL A 244 12.20 -9.36 3.31
C VAL A 244 11.74 -8.18 2.47
N GLN A 245 12.57 -7.69 1.54
CA GLN A 245 12.16 -6.62 0.64
C GLN A 245 10.93 -7.04 -0.18
N GLU A 246 10.91 -8.26 -0.72
CA GLU A 246 9.77 -8.78 -1.49
C GLU A 246 8.51 -8.92 -0.65
N GLU A 247 8.62 -9.39 0.59
CA GLU A 247 7.48 -9.54 1.49
C GLU A 247 6.86 -8.18 1.86
N ILE A 248 7.70 -7.18 2.13
CA ILE A 248 7.22 -5.81 2.39
C ILE A 248 6.66 -5.18 1.12
N GLY A 249 7.28 -5.43 -0.04
CA GLY A 249 6.70 -5.04 -1.34
C GLY A 249 5.33 -5.68 -1.58
N THR A 250 5.18 -6.94 -1.17
CA THR A 250 3.94 -7.71 -1.36
C THR A 250 2.84 -7.22 -0.41
N SER A 251 3.09 -7.24 0.89
CA SER A 251 2.10 -6.83 1.90
C SER A 251 1.82 -5.33 1.89
N GLY A 252 2.82 -4.50 1.56
CA GLY A 252 2.72 -3.04 1.57
C GLY A 252 2.11 -2.41 0.32
N TYR A 253 2.44 -2.96 -0.85
CA TYR A 253 2.06 -2.35 -2.12
C TYR A 253 1.17 -3.27 -2.95
N TRP A 254 1.62 -4.49 -3.23
CA TRP A 254 0.89 -5.42 -4.09
C TRP A 254 -0.51 -5.71 -3.55
N GLN A 255 -0.61 -6.16 -2.30
CA GLN A 255 -1.88 -6.52 -1.69
C GLN A 255 -2.81 -5.30 -1.59
N ALA A 256 -2.26 -4.14 -1.22
CA ALA A 256 -3.03 -2.89 -1.16
C ALA A 256 -3.61 -2.48 -2.52
N VAL A 257 -2.88 -2.70 -3.62
CA VAL A 257 -3.39 -2.46 -4.98
C VAL A 257 -4.42 -3.51 -5.38
N VAL A 258 -4.18 -4.79 -5.04
CA VAL A 258 -5.11 -5.89 -5.31
C VAL A 258 -6.46 -5.62 -4.64
N ASP A 259 -6.44 -5.32 -3.35
CA ASP A 259 -7.65 -5.05 -2.57
C ASP A 259 -8.29 -3.71 -2.96
N GLY A 260 -7.45 -2.69 -3.21
CA GLY A 260 -7.90 -1.32 -3.48
C GLY A 260 -8.44 -1.08 -4.89
N TYR A 261 -8.06 -1.90 -5.88
CA TYR A 261 -8.47 -1.73 -7.28
C TYR A 261 -9.00 -2.96 -7.97
N ILE A 262 -8.33 -4.09 -7.79
CA ILE A 262 -8.44 -5.26 -8.68
C ILE A 262 -9.64 -6.11 -8.29
N MET A 263 -9.71 -6.53 -7.03
CA MET A 263 -10.70 -7.52 -6.57
C MET A 263 -12.14 -7.05 -6.76
N HIS A 264 -12.48 -5.83 -6.33
CA HIS A 264 -13.87 -5.37 -6.41
C HIS A 264 -14.32 -4.99 -7.82
N ARG A 265 -13.37 -4.70 -8.72
CA ARG A 265 -13.64 -4.46 -10.15
C ARG A 265 -13.61 -5.73 -10.98
N GLY A 266 -13.14 -6.84 -10.41
CA GLY A 266 -12.98 -8.11 -11.12
C GLY A 266 -11.96 -8.02 -12.26
N LEU A 267 -10.89 -7.23 -12.10
CA LEU A 267 -9.84 -7.08 -13.12
C LEU A 267 -8.97 -8.34 -13.20
N ARG A 268 -8.70 -8.82 -14.41
CA ARG A 268 -8.07 -10.14 -14.64
C ARG A 268 -6.81 -10.09 -15.47
N LEU A 269 -6.56 -9.01 -16.22
CA LEU A 269 -5.47 -8.99 -17.18
C LEU A 269 -4.11 -8.76 -16.48
N PRO A 270 -3.08 -9.59 -16.75
CA PRO A 270 -1.73 -9.39 -16.23
C PRO A 270 -1.16 -7.97 -16.40
N LEU A 271 -1.36 -7.35 -17.56
CA LEU A 271 -0.90 -5.99 -17.81
C LEU A 271 -1.59 -4.97 -16.87
N THR A 272 -2.87 -5.17 -16.58
CA THR A 272 -3.64 -4.34 -15.62
C THR A 272 -3.00 -4.37 -14.24
N TRP A 273 -2.71 -5.57 -13.74
CA TRP A 273 -2.14 -5.76 -12.41
C TRP A 273 -0.76 -5.11 -12.30
N ALA A 274 0.09 -5.33 -13.31
CA ALA A 274 1.43 -4.76 -13.34
C ALA A 274 1.42 -3.22 -13.45
N LEU A 275 0.55 -2.67 -14.30
CA LEU A 275 0.38 -1.23 -14.43
C LEU A 275 -0.07 -0.59 -13.11
N LEU A 276 -1.11 -1.14 -12.49
CA LEU A 276 -1.67 -0.59 -11.24
C LEU A 276 -0.70 -0.74 -10.07
N PHE A 277 0.08 -1.82 -10.01
CA PHE A 277 1.15 -1.97 -9.04
C PHE A 277 2.21 -0.88 -9.18
N ASP A 278 2.76 -0.70 -10.39
CA ASP A 278 3.79 0.29 -10.67
C ASP A 278 3.27 1.72 -10.42
N MET A 279 1.98 1.99 -10.66
CA MET A 279 1.33 3.24 -10.25
C MET A 279 1.17 3.35 -8.74
N GLY A 280 0.86 2.27 -8.05
CA GLY A 280 0.77 2.22 -6.59
C GLY A 280 2.10 2.54 -5.91
N VAL A 281 3.22 2.13 -6.50
CA VAL A 281 4.56 2.50 -6.06
C VAL A 281 4.85 3.97 -6.39
N ASN A 282 4.58 4.40 -7.63
CA ASN A 282 4.95 5.75 -8.07
C ASN A 282 4.07 6.88 -7.50
N PHE A 283 2.77 6.65 -7.34
CA PHE A 283 1.77 7.65 -6.94
C PHE A 283 1.04 7.30 -5.63
N GLY A 284 1.42 6.20 -4.98
CA GLY A 284 0.72 5.66 -3.82
C GLY A 284 -0.44 4.72 -4.19
N VAL A 285 -0.68 3.73 -3.33
CA VAL A 285 -1.65 2.64 -3.53
C VAL A 285 -3.12 3.07 -3.61
N ASN A 286 -3.43 4.37 -3.48
CA ASN A 286 -4.79 4.93 -3.53
C ASN A 286 -4.95 6.08 -4.55
N HIS A 287 -4.05 6.17 -5.52
CA HIS A 287 -4.09 7.15 -6.61
C HIS A 287 -5.45 7.30 -7.32
N GLY A 288 -5.78 8.52 -7.78
CA GLY A 288 -7.08 8.83 -8.38
C GLY A 288 -7.31 8.34 -9.82
N PHE A 289 -6.29 7.77 -10.49
CA PHE A 289 -6.34 7.54 -11.94
C PHE A 289 -7.46 6.62 -12.41
N VAL A 290 -7.73 5.51 -11.71
CA VAL A 290 -8.81 4.59 -12.10
C VAL A 290 -10.18 5.27 -11.99
N ARG A 291 -10.42 6.01 -10.89
CA ARG A 291 -11.66 6.77 -10.70
C ARG A 291 -11.84 7.86 -11.75
N LEU A 292 -10.76 8.52 -12.13
CA LEU A 292 -10.78 9.52 -13.20
C LEU A 292 -11.06 8.89 -14.57
N ALA A 293 -10.50 7.71 -14.85
CA ALA A 293 -10.78 6.96 -16.07
C ALA A 293 -12.25 6.53 -16.14
N GLU A 294 -12.80 5.95 -15.05
CA GLU A 294 -14.22 5.59 -14.94
C GLU A 294 -15.13 6.79 -15.26
N LYS A 295 -14.85 7.94 -14.62
CA LYS A 295 -15.59 9.19 -14.86
C LYS A 295 -15.54 9.62 -16.33
N GLN A 296 -14.37 9.55 -16.97
CA GLN A 296 -14.19 9.99 -18.35
C GLN A 296 -14.78 9.01 -19.37
N LEU A 297 -14.95 7.75 -18.99
CA LEU A 297 -15.65 6.73 -19.78
C LEU A 297 -17.16 6.72 -19.51
N GLY A 298 -17.66 7.60 -18.64
CA GLY A 298 -19.10 7.72 -18.36
C GLY A 298 -19.67 6.57 -17.53
N VAL A 299 -18.82 5.84 -16.79
CA VAL A 299 -19.26 4.75 -15.91
C VAL A 299 -19.18 5.15 -14.43
N LEU A 300 -19.95 4.46 -13.59
CA LEU A 300 -19.95 4.73 -12.15
C LEU A 300 -18.56 4.43 -11.54
N PRO A 301 -18.16 5.15 -10.47
CA PRO A 301 -16.95 4.80 -9.74
C PRO A 301 -17.00 3.37 -9.22
N ARG A 302 -15.85 2.67 -9.27
CA ARG A 302 -15.70 1.27 -8.85
C ARG A 302 -16.55 0.28 -9.66
N SER A 303 -16.93 0.63 -10.88
CA SER A 303 -17.66 -0.30 -11.75
C SER A 303 -16.79 -1.48 -12.18
N LYS A 304 -17.43 -2.63 -12.40
CA LYS A 304 -16.82 -3.82 -12.99
C LYS A 304 -16.88 -3.73 -14.51
N PRO A 305 -15.74 -3.73 -15.23
CA PRO A 305 -15.75 -3.85 -16.68
C PRO A 305 -16.49 -5.12 -17.12
N GLY A 306 -17.20 -5.03 -18.25
CA GLY A 306 -18.08 -6.09 -18.78
C GLY A 306 -19.53 -5.98 -18.29
N GLU A 307 -19.76 -5.44 -17.09
CA GLU A 307 -21.12 -5.26 -16.53
C GLU A 307 -21.69 -3.86 -16.77
N ASN A 308 -20.85 -2.90 -17.16
CA ASN A 308 -21.14 -1.47 -17.22
C ASN A 308 -20.95 -0.85 -18.61
N GLY A 309 -20.86 -1.68 -19.64
CA GLY A 309 -20.71 -1.23 -21.04
C GLY A 309 -19.29 -0.84 -21.47
N ILE A 310 -18.27 -1.04 -20.62
CA ILE A 310 -16.86 -0.91 -21.01
C ILE A 310 -16.09 -2.20 -20.76
N THR A 311 -15.04 -2.46 -21.52
CA THR A 311 -14.12 -3.58 -21.28
C THR A 311 -12.98 -3.20 -20.32
N GLU A 312 -12.27 -4.20 -19.79
CA GLU A 312 -11.09 -3.97 -18.95
C GLU A 312 -9.99 -3.23 -19.72
N GLU A 313 -9.78 -3.60 -20.98
CA GLU A 313 -8.85 -2.97 -21.90
C GLU A 313 -9.20 -1.50 -22.11
N GLN A 314 -10.47 -1.16 -22.33
CA GLN A 314 -10.90 0.25 -22.46
C GLN A 314 -10.61 1.06 -21.19
N LEU A 315 -10.92 0.49 -20.02
CA LEU A 315 -10.62 1.14 -18.74
C LEU A 315 -9.11 1.35 -18.57
N MET A 316 -8.30 0.33 -18.82
CA MET A 316 -6.86 0.35 -18.60
C MET A 316 -6.08 1.13 -19.65
N THR A 317 -6.53 1.14 -20.90
CA THR A 317 -6.05 2.10 -21.90
C THR A 317 -6.24 3.52 -21.40
N ARG A 318 -7.40 3.84 -20.83
CA ARG A 318 -7.63 5.20 -20.32
C ARG A 318 -6.78 5.53 -19.10
N VAL A 319 -6.59 4.60 -18.18
CA VAL A 319 -5.69 4.76 -17.03
C VAL A 319 -4.24 4.98 -17.48
N ALA A 320 -3.74 4.20 -18.43
CA ALA A 320 -2.39 4.35 -18.97
C ALA A 320 -2.20 5.71 -19.67
N GLN A 321 -3.20 6.19 -20.42
CA GLN A 321 -3.18 7.52 -21.03
C GLN A 321 -3.09 8.62 -19.98
N LEU A 322 -3.92 8.57 -18.94
CA LEU A 322 -3.92 9.58 -17.88
C LEU A 322 -2.58 9.59 -17.13
N ARG A 323 -2.02 8.40 -16.87
CA ARG A 323 -0.70 8.26 -16.27
C ARG A 323 0.39 8.91 -17.14
N LYS A 324 0.43 8.57 -18.44
CA LYS A 324 1.38 9.17 -19.38
C LYS A 324 1.22 10.70 -19.42
N GLN A 325 0.00 11.20 -19.52
CA GLN A 325 -0.27 12.64 -19.50
C GLN A 325 0.21 13.32 -18.22
N SER A 326 0.15 12.64 -17.07
CA SER A 326 0.70 13.15 -15.81
C SER A 326 2.22 13.29 -15.89
N HIS A 327 2.92 12.25 -16.36
CA HIS A 327 4.38 12.28 -16.53
C HIS A 327 4.83 13.27 -17.61
N ASP A 328 4.12 13.38 -18.73
CA ASP A 328 4.45 14.32 -19.80
C ASP A 328 4.35 15.77 -19.31
N ARG A 329 3.27 16.11 -18.60
CA ARG A 329 3.09 17.44 -17.99
C ARG A 329 4.16 17.73 -16.94
N GLN A 330 4.53 16.73 -16.13
CA GLN A 330 5.61 16.88 -15.16
C GLN A 330 6.97 17.09 -15.85
N ALA A 331 7.27 16.28 -16.87
CA ALA A 331 8.50 16.38 -17.65
C ALA A 331 8.65 17.76 -18.30
N GLU A 332 7.56 18.32 -18.81
CA GLU A 332 7.53 19.65 -19.42
C GLU A 332 7.71 20.75 -18.37
N ARG A 333 6.94 20.71 -17.28
CA ARG A 333 7.01 21.70 -16.19
C ARG A 333 8.40 21.75 -15.56
N ASP A 334 9.01 20.60 -15.33
CA ASP A 334 10.28 20.48 -14.59
C ASP A 334 11.50 20.44 -15.54
N ASN A 335 11.29 20.49 -16.86
CA ASN A 335 12.32 20.29 -17.90
C ASN A 335 13.12 18.99 -17.72
N LEU A 336 12.42 17.91 -17.38
CA LEU A 336 12.97 16.57 -17.13
C LEU A 336 12.41 15.57 -18.15
N PRO A 337 12.89 15.56 -19.41
CA PRO A 337 12.35 14.70 -20.47
C PRO A 337 12.43 13.19 -20.14
N GLY A 338 13.33 12.79 -19.25
CA GLY A 338 13.46 11.42 -18.76
C GLY A 338 12.19 10.88 -18.09
N LEU A 339 11.37 11.75 -17.47
CA LEU A 339 10.13 11.33 -16.80
C LEU A 339 9.10 10.73 -17.76
N ARG A 340 9.16 11.07 -19.06
CA ARG A 340 8.23 10.53 -20.08
C ARG A 340 8.43 9.04 -20.33
N ARG A 341 9.62 8.48 -20.05
CA ARG A 341 9.99 7.09 -20.41
C ARG A 341 9.05 6.07 -19.76
N ARG A 342 8.68 6.24 -18.49
CA ARG A 342 7.83 5.31 -17.76
C ARG A 342 6.40 5.29 -18.29
N GLY A 343 5.81 6.46 -18.54
CA GLY A 343 4.51 6.57 -19.20
C GLY A 343 4.49 6.00 -20.62
N ASN A 344 5.56 6.23 -21.39
CA ASN A 344 5.69 5.68 -22.75
C ASN A 344 5.76 4.15 -22.77
N PHE A 345 6.49 3.54 -21.82
CA PHE A 345 6.60 2.10 -21.70
C PHE A 345 5.23 1.43 -21.54
N TRP A 346 4.42 1.87 -20.58
CA TRP A 346 3.10 1.29 -20.35
C TRP A 346 2.16 1.51 -21.53
N MET A 347 2.22 2.69 -22.15
CA MET A 347 1.44 2.96 -23.35
C MET A 347 1.86 2.11 -24.54
N ALA A 348 3.15 1.75 -24.67
CA ALA A 348 3.61 0.86 -25.72
C ALA A 348 2.98 -0.53 -25.57
N LEU A 349 2.98 -1.11 -24.36
CA LEU A 349 2.36 -2.43 -24.09
C LEU A 349 0.85 -2.41 -24.37
N VAL A 350 0.15 -1.34 -23.98
CA VAL A 350 -1.27 -1.15 -24.29
C VAL A 350 -1.51 -1.07 -25.79
N ASN A 351 -0.70 -0.30 -26.52
CA ASN A 351 -0.87 -0.09 -27.96
C ASN A 351 -0.56 -1.36 -28.77
N THR A 352 0.34 -2.22 -28.29
CA THR A 352 0.61 -3.53 -28.89
C THR A 352 -0.32 -4.63 -28.39
N ALA A 353 -1.33 -4.28 -27.57
CA ALA A 353 -2.29 -5.20 -26.98
C ALA A 353 -1.64 -6.37 -26.20
N ASP A 354 -0.51 -6.12 -25.52
CA ASP A 354 0.16 -7.11 -24.67
C ASP A 354 -0.55 -7.28 -23.31
N TRP A 355 -1.86 -7.50 -23.33
CA TRP A 355 -2.73 -7.56 -22.15
C TRP A 355 -2.37 -8.70 -21.19
N HIS A 356 -1.76 -9.75 -21.72
CA HIS A 356 -1.30 -10.92 -20.95
C HIS A 356 0.14 -10.79 -20.44
N LEU A 357 0.78 -9.64 -20.67
CA LEU A 357 2.16 -9.34 -20.26
C LEU A 357 3.11 -10.47 -20.67
N GLN A 358 3.09 -10.80 -21.96
CA GLN A 358 3.90 -11.84 -22.58
C GLN A 358 5.24 -11.30 -23.05
N GLY A 359 5.36 -10.00 -23.31
CA GLY A 359 6.57 -9.39 -23.85
C GLY A 359 6.77 -9.68 -25.33
N ASP A 360 8.02 -9.54 -25.78
CA ASP A 360 8.44 -9.81 -27.16
C ASP A 360 8.48 -11.31 -27.49
N GLU A 361 9.01 -11.67 -28.67
CA GLU A 361 9.15 -13.06 -29.10
C GLU A 361 9.95 -13.93 -28.11
N PHE A 362 10.86 -13.31 -27.36
CA PHE A 362 11.67 -13.97 -26.33
C PHE A 362 11.01 -13.97 -24.95
N GLY A 363 9.81 -13.42 -24.80
CA GLY A 363 9.12 -13.33 -23.53
C GLY A 363 9.60 -12.18 -22.63
N ALA A 364 10.22 -11.14 -23.22
CA ALA A 364 10.85 -10.05 -22.50
C ALA A 364 10.20 -8.68 -22.76
N VAL A 365 10.27 -7.80 -21.76
CA VAL A 365 9.91 -6.38 -21.89
C VAL A 365 11.13 -5.50 -21.57
N HIS A 366 11.09 -4.23 -21.99
CA HIS A 366 12.25 -3.34 -21.96
C HIS A 366 12.05 -2.04 -21.15
N PRO A 367 11.64 -2.09 -19.87
CA PRO A 367 11.47 -0.91 -19.04
C PRO A 367 12.80 -0.17 -18.88
N ASN A 368 12.80 1.12 -19.21
CA ASN A 368 14.00 1.98 -19.16
C ASN A 368 15.23 1.39 -19.89
N GLY A 369 14.99 0.65 -20.98
CA GLY A 369 16.03 0.01 -21.78
C GLY A 369 16.61 -1.28 -21.20
N ARG A 370 16.09 -1.78 -20.08
CA ARG A 370 16.56 -3.03 -19.46
C ARG A 370 15.67 -4.19 -19.83
N ARG A 371 16.27 -5.29 -20.25
CA ARG A 371 15.55 -6.53 -20.58
C ARG A 371 15.07 -7.23 -19.31
N ILE A 372 13.76 -7.41 -19.17
CA ILE A 372 13.11 -8.11 -18.06
C ILE A 372 12.29 -9.26 -18.62
N MET A 373 12.53 -10.48 -18.13
CA MET A 373 11.74 -11.66 -18.50
C MET A 373 10.39 -11.61 -17.78
N VAL A 374 9.29 -11.68 -18.54
CA VAL A 374 7.93 -11.67 -18.00
C VAL A 374 7.19 -12.97 -18.24
N ARG A 375 7.64 -13.75 -19.23
CA ARG A 375 7.23 -15.13 -19.42
C ARG A 375 8.24 -16.05 -18.73
N THR A 376 7.77 -16.96 -17.88
CA THR A 376 8.57 -18.10 -17.45
C THR A 376 8.79 -19.02 -18.65
N ALA A 377 10.05 -19.41 -18.89
CA ALA A 377 10.42 -20.33 -19.96
C ALA A 377 9.73 -21.69 -19.81
#